data_AF-A0A327TJJ8-F1
#
_entry.id   AF-A0A327TJJ8-F1
#
_cell.length_a   1.000
_cell.length_b   1.000
_cell.length_c   1.000
_cell.angle_alpha   90.00
_cell.angle_beta   90.00
_cell.angle_gamma   90.00
#
_symmetry.space_group_name_H-M   'P 1'
#
loop_
_entity.id
_entity.type
_entity.pdbx_description
1 polymer ?
#
loop_
_entity_poly.entity_id
_entity_poly.type
_entity_poly.pdbx_seq_one_letter_code
_entity_poly.pdbx_strand_id
1 'polypeptide(L)' 'MAARKTARTKPAPPKCSACAGDGWVRETHTVGRGRKSRPAGEVEALCPTCLGSGTAAA' A
#
# COMPACT_ATOMS: atom_id res chain seq x y z
N MET A 1 -36.27 22.09 17.47
CA MET A 1 -35.24 21.62 16.51
C MET A 1 -35.12 20.11 16.66
N ALA A 2 -35.30 19.33 15.59
CA ALA A 2 -35.24 17.87 15.65
C ALA A 2 -33.77 17.40 15.68
N ALA A 3 -33.40 16.53 16.62
CA ALA A 3 -32.05 15.99 16.74
C ALA A 3 -31.74 15.06 15.55
N ARG A 4 -30.69 15.39 14.78
CA ARG A 4 -30.19 14.54 13.70
C ARG A 4 -29.56 13.29 14.30
N LYS A 5 -30.01 12.12 13.84
CA LYS A 5 -29.46 10.81 14.19
C LYS A 5 -28.02 10.77 13.70
N THR A 6 -27.04 10.65 14.60
CA THR A 6 -25.64 10.44 14.25
C THR A 6 -25.50 9.06 13.61
N ALA A 7 -25.27 9.02 12.30
CA ALA A 7 -24.89 7.78 11.64
C ALA A 7 -23.60 7.27 12.27
N ARG A 8 -23.59 6.02 12.74
CA ARG A 8 -22.41 5.40 13.33
C ARG A 8 -21.36 5.28 12.24
N THR A 9 -20.32 6.10 12.30
CA THR A 9 -19.16 6.02 11.40
C THR A 9 -18.58 4.60 11.53
N LYS A 10 -18.59 3.84 10.43
CA LYS A 10 -17.85 2.57 10.38
C LYS A 10 -16.37 2.88 10.69
N PRO A 11 -15.69 2.10 11.53
CA PRO A 11 -14.27 2.27 11.75
C PRO A 11 -13.54 2.27 10.41
N ALA A 12 -12.61 3.21 10.24
CA ALA A 12 -11.75 3.19 9.07
C ALA A 12 -11.01 1.84 9.02
N PRO A 13 -10.85 1.24 7.83
CA PRO A 13 -10.10 0.01 7.70
C PRO A 13 -8.67 0.21 8.22
N PRO A 14 -8.08 -0.81 8.87
CA PRO A 14 -6.72 -0.72 9.38
C PRO A 14 -5.74 -0.44 8.23
N LYS A 15 -4.71 0.37 8.50
CA LYS A 15 -3.64 0.63 7.52
C LYS A 15 -2.87 -0.64 7.22
N CYS A 16 -2.43 -0.80 5.98
CA CYS A 16 -1.53 -1.87 5.61
C CYS A 16 -0.16 -1.66 6.28
N SER A 17 0.30 -2.65 7.07
CA SER A 17 1.58 -2.56 7.79
C SER A 17 2.79 -2.57 6.87
N ALA A 18 2.69 -3.20 5.70
CA ALA A 18 3.80 -3.34 4.75
C ALA A 18 4.15 -2.03 4.01
N CYS A 19 3.18 -1.13 3.85
CA CYS A 19 3.39 0.19 3.20
C CYS A 19 2.91 1.35 4.06
N ALA A 20 2.70 1.14 5.36
CA ALA A 20 2.24 2.14 6.32
C ALA A 20 0.96 2.93 5.96
N GLY A 21 0.18 2.48 4.96
CA GLY A 21 -1.00 3.19 4.47
C GLY A 21 -0.85 3.82 3.08
N ASP A 22 0.36 3.88 2.52
CA ASP A 22 0.62 4.58 1.26
C ASP A 22 0.09 3.80 0.04
N GLY A 23 0.08 2.47 0.12
CA GLY A 23 -0.27 1.60 -1.02
C GLY A 23 0.88 1.35 -1.99
N TRP A 24 2.01 2.02 -1.81
CA TRP A 24 3.20 1.93 -2.64
C TRP A 24 4.43 1.58 -1.80
N VAL A 25 5.41 0.95 -2.43
CA VAL A 25 6.71 0.63 -1.84
C VAL A 25 7.82 0.98 -2.81
N ARG A 26 9.01 1.32 -2.31
CA ARG A 26 10.18 1.55 -3.15
C ARG A 26 10.99 0.26 -3.24
N GLU A 27 11.29 -0.18 -4.45
CA GLU A 27 12.13 -1.36 -4.69
C GLU A 27 13.24 -1.03 -5.67
N THR A 28 14.40 -1.68 -5.53
CA THR A 28 15.49 -1.55 -6.50
C THR A 28 15.19 -2.41 -7.72
N HIS A 29 14.93 -1.78 -8.86
CA HIS A 29 14.74 -2.46 -10.12
C HIS A 29 16.07 -3.04 -10.62
N THR A 30 16.11 -4.33 -10.91
CA THR A 30 17.29 -5.00 -11.48
C THR A 30 17.07 -5.37 -12.94
N VAL A 31 18.04 -5.05 -13.80
CA VAL A 31 18.04 -5.39 -15.23
C VAL A 31 19.04 -6.50 -15.52
N GLY A 32 18.76 -7.34 -16.53
CA GLY A 32 19.57 -8.50 -16.88
C GLY A 32 19.07 -9.80 -16.26
N ARG A 33 19.63 -10.95 -16.68
CA ARG A 33 19.17 -12.28 -16.28
C ARG A 33 20.23 -13.04 -15.49
N GLY A 34 19.81 -13.72 -14.43
CA GLY A 34 20.68 -14.57 -13.60
C GLY A 34 21.85 -13.78 -13.00
N ARG A 35 23.06 -14.35 -13.03
CA ARG A 35 24.28 -13.72 -12.47
C ARG A 35 24.70 -12.42 -13.17
N LYS A 36 24.09 -12.08 -14.31
CA LYS A 36 24.33 -10.82 -15.02
C LYS A 36 23.35 -9.71 -14.63
N SER A 37 22.48 -9.93 -13.64
CA SER A 37 21.61 -8.85 -13.16
C SER A 37 22.41 -7.72 -12.52
N ARG A 38 21.97 -6.48 -12.72
CA ARG A 38 22.56 -5.27 -12.15
C ARG A 38 21.43 -4.35 -11.66
N PRO A 39 21.61 -3.63 -10.54
CA PRO A 39 20.66 -2.61 -10.14
C PRO A 39 20.63 -1.48 -11.17
N ALA A 40 19.44 -1.08 -11.59
CA ALA A 40 19.20 -0.02 -12.56
C ALA A 40 18.68 1.27 -11.92
N GLY A 41 18.12 1.18 -10.71
CA GLY A 41 17.59 2.32 -9.96
C GLY A 41 16.47 1.91 -9.01
N GLU A 42 15.97 2.87 -8.21
CA GLU A 42 14.76 2.68 -7.41
C GLU A 42 13.52 2.96 -8.26
N VAL A 43 12.50 2.13 -8.09
CA VAL A 43 11.18 2.32 -8.67
C VAL A 43 10.14 2.28 -7.57
N GLU A 44 9.07 3.06 -7.75
CA GLU A 44 7.88 2.93 -6.93
C GLU A 44 7.00 1.82 -7.51
N ALA A 45 6.70 0.83 -6.69
CA ALA A 45 5.90 -0.33 -7.03
C ALA A 45 4.66 -0.39 -6.15
N LEU A 46 3.61 -1.02 -6.67
CA LEU A 46 2.39 -1.28 -5.92
C LEU A 46 2.72 -2.18 -4.72
N CYS A 47 2.21 -1.86 -3.53
CA CYS A 47 2.41 -2.71 -2.37
C CYS A 47 1.75 -4.08 -2.61
N PRO A 48 2.51 -5.18 -2.62
CA PRO A 48 1.97 -6.50 -2.97
C PRO A 48 1.00 -7.03 -1.91
N THR A 49 1.08 -6.53 -0.67
CA THR A 49 0.24 -6.96 0.45
C THR A 49 -1.18 -6.39 0.39
N CYS A 50 -1.31 -5.12 0.00
CA CYS A 50 -2.62 -4.44 -0.05
C CYS A 50 -3.06 -4.10 -1.47
N LEU A 51 -2.29 -4.49 -2.49
CA LEU A 51 -2.57 -4.25 -3.91
C LEU A 51 -2.87 -2.78 -4.21
N GLY A 52 -2.15 -1.86 -3.58
CA GLY A 52 -2.33 -0.42 -3.79
C GLY A 52 -3.43 0.24 -2.97
N SER A 53 -4.21 -0.52 -2.18
CA SER A 53 -5.32 0.05 -1.40
C SER A 53 -4.86 0.85 -0.18
N GLY A 54 -3.63 0.67 0.29
CA GLY A 54 -3.13 1.26 1.54
C GLY A 54 -3.80 0.68 2.80
N THR A 55 -4.79 -0.20 2.66
CA THR A 55 -5.53 -0.79 3.77
C THR A 55 -5.22 -2.27 3.90
N ALA A 56 -5.15 -2.79 5.13
CA ALA A 56 -5.11 -4.22 5.34
C ALA A 56 -6.49 -4.82 5.01
N ALA A 57 -6.51 -5.99 4.38
CA ALA A 57 -7.73 -6.78 4.29
C ALA A 57 -8.18 -7.08 5.73
N ALA A 58 -9.42 -6.69 6.05
CA ALA A 58 -10.02 -6.91 7.36
C ALA A 58 -10.20 -8.40 7.66
#